data_AF-S5ZQ55-F1
#
_entry.id   AF-S5ZQ55-F1
#
_cell.length_a   1.000
_cell.length_b   1.000
_cell.length_c   1.000
_cell.angle_alpha   90.00
_cell.angle_beta   90.00
_cell.angle_gamma   90.00
#
_symmetry.space_group_name_H-M   'P 1'
#
loop_
_entity.id
_entity.type
_entity.pdbx_description
1 polymer ?
#
loop_
_entity_poly.entity_id
_entity_poly.type
_entity_poly.pdbx_seq_one_letter_code
_entity_poly.pdbx_strand_id
1 'polypeptide(L)'
;MIERCLFLPDNLMAILSEEQRLIQSLLNFPFRKTVPVFKTSQEHSLIEILPPVSHKGLIIRPCVNSFKFNEIEGFVLGQADNFADYILSQINNLKLKTLTPVFTVLRCKAWYYADFDFFEDEMSGLCRWTVQNKVWKKRTE
;
A
#
# COMPACT_ATOMS: atom_id res chain seq x y z
N MET A 1 9.40 4.68 -15.63
CA MET A 1 8.19 5.53 -15.79
C MET A 1 8.05 6.33 -14.53
N ILE A 2 7.98 7.67 -14.62
CA ILE A 2 7.90 8.54 -13.45
C ILE A 2 6.44 8.64 -12.99
N GLU A 3 6.19 8.23 -11.75
CA GLU A 3 4.87 8.15 -11.14
C GLU A 3 4.86 8.92 -9.83
N ARG A 4 3.94 9.86 -9.69
CA ARG A 4 3.74 10.57 -8.41
C ARG A 4 3.11 9.61 -7.41
N CYS A 5 3.77 9.44 -6.27
CA CYS A 5 3.36 8.53 -5.21
C CYS A 5 3.18 9.26 -3.89
N LEU A 6 2.21 8.81 -3.09
CA LEU A 6 1.97 9.26 -1.72
C LEU A 6 2.66 8.32 -0.73
N PHE A 7 3.40 8.91 0.21
CA PHE A 7 4.09 8.19 1.27
C PHE A 7 3.59 8.59 2.64
N LEU A 8 3.59 7.59 3.51
CA LEU A 8 3.23 7.75 4.91
C LEU A 8 4.49 7.95 5.75
N PRO A 9 4.34 8.51 6.97
CA PRO A 9 5.41 8.50 7.94
C PRO A 9 5.76 7.06 8.35
N ASP A 10 6.99 6.88 8.81
CA ASP A 10 7.59 5.56 9.07
C ASP A 10 6.73 4.66 9.95
N ASN A 11 6.06 5.20 10.97
CA ASN A 11 5.20 4.43 11.85
C ASN A 11 4.00 3.81 11.12
N LEU A 12 3.38 4.52 10.18
CA LEU A 12 2.27 3.99 9.38
C LEU A 12 2.77 3.10 8.26
N MET A 13 3.92 3.43 7.64
CA MET A 13 4.53 2.58 6.63
C MET A 13 4.93 1.21 7.23
N ALA A 14 5.46 1.20 8.45
CA ALA A 14 5.79 -0.03 9.18
C ALA A 14 4.57 -0.93 9.39
N ILE A 15 3.39 -0.36 9.67
CA ILE A 15 2.14 -1.12 9.78
C ILE A 15 1.81 -1.80 8.44
N LEU A 16 1.88 -1.05 7.33
CA LEU A 16 1.59 -1.61 6.00
C LEU A 16 2.63 -2.69 5.57
N SER A 17 3.90 -2.52 5.95
CA SER A 17 4.94 -3.54 5.72
C SER A 17 4.71 -4.80 6.56
N GLU A 18 4.26 -4.66 7.81
CA GLU A 18 3.86 -5.80 8.64
C GLU A 18 2.64 -6.53 8.05
N GLU A 19 1.67 -5.79 7.51
CA GLU A 19 0.53 -6.37 6.77
C GLU A 19 1.01 -7.23 5.59
N GLN A 20 1.97 -6.73 4.77
CA GLN A 20 2.56 -7.52 3.68
C GLN A 20 3.23 -8.79 4.18
N ARG A 21 4.02 -8.71 5.26
CA ARG A 21 4.72 -9.85 5.85
C ARG A 21 3.73 -10.91 6.34
N LEU A 22 2.66 -10.49 7.00
CA LEU A 22 1.60 -11.39 7.48
C LEU A 22 0.89 -12.09 6.33
N ILE A 23 0.55 -11.36 5.27
CA ILE A 23 -0.09 -11.96 4.09
C ILE A 23 0.86 -12.93 3.37
N GLN A 24 2.14 -12.55 3.23
CA GLN A 24 3.16 -13.41 2.63
C GLN A 24 3.26 -14.77 3.35
N SER A 25 2.99 -14.83 4.66
CA SER A 25 2.99 -16.09 5.42
C SER A 25 1.90 -17.09 5.01
N LEU A 26 0.87 -16.64 4.27
CA LEU A 26 -0.19 -17.49 3.75
C LEU A 26 0.10 -18.03 2.34
N LEU A 27 1.10 -17.48 1.66
CA LEU A 27 1.33 -17.69 0.24
C LEU A 27 2.68 -18.37 0.01
N ASN A 28 2.72 -19.33 -0.90
CA ASN A 28 3.93 -20.02 -1.33
C ASN A 28 4.63 -19.35 -2.51
N PHE A 29 4.13 -18.19 -2.96
CA PHE A 29 4.72 -17.35 -3.98
C PHE A 29 4.96 -15.93 -3.44
N PRO A 30 5.85 -15.14 -4.07
CA PRO A 30 6.09 -13.76 -3.65
C PRO A 30 4.85 -12.88 -3.83
N PHE A 31 4.25 -12.42 -2.73
CA PHE A 31 3.07 -11.56 -2.71
C PHE A 31 3.37 -10.13 -3.18
N ARG A 32 4.53 -9.60 -2.79
CA ARG A 32 5.07 -8.32 -3.24
C ARG A 32 6.57 -8.25 -2.94
N LYS A 33 7.33 -7.65 -3.84
CA LYS A 33 8.77 -7.40 -3.68
C LYS A 33 9.12 -5.94 -3.35
N THR A 34 8.13 -5.09 -3.12
CA THR A 34 8.29 -3.64 -2.95
C THR A 34 7.50 -3.12 -1.76
N VAL A 35 7.86 -1.92 -1.27
CA VAL A 35 7.10 -1.24 -0.23
C VAL A 35 5.65 -0.96 -0.69
N PRO A 36 4.69 -0.83 0.22
CA PRO A 36 3.35 -0.38 -0.09
C PRO A 36 3.40 0.98 -0.79
N VAL A 37 2.85 1.06 -1.99
CA VAL A 37 2.85 2.27 -2.81
C VAL A 37 1.44 2.71 -3.12
N PHE A 38 1.19 4.01 -2.99
CA PHE A 38 -0.03 4.65 -3.43
C PHE A 38 0.32 5.64 -4.55
N LYS A 39 0.12 5.20 -5.80
CA LYS A 39 0.23 6.06 -6.97
C LYS A 39 -0.99 6.99 -7.04
N THR A 40 -0.76 8.29 -7.15
CA THR A 40 -1.84 9.27 -7.28
C THR A 40 -1.36 10.55 -7.93
N SER A 41 -2.16 11.08 -8.86
CA SER A 41 -1.97 12.41 -9.44
C SER A 41 -2.68 13.51 -8.64
N GLN A 42 -3.45 13.13 -7.62
CA GLN A 42 -4.33 14.04 -6.87
C GLN A 42 -3.69 14.53 -5.57
N GLU A 43 -3.94 15.79 -5.24
CA GLU A 43 -3.70 16.31 -3.90
C GLU A 43 -4.81 15.84 -2.97
N HIS A 44 -4.43 15.32 -1.81
CA HIS A 44 -5.34 14.86 -0.77
C HIS A 44 -5.29 15.84 0.38
N SER A 45 -6.44 16.24 0.92
CA SER A 45 -6.54 17.10 2.11
C SER A 45 -6.54 16.30 3.42
N LEU A 46 -6.88 15.01 3.32
CA LEU A 46 -6.90 14.04 4.40
C LEU A 46 -6.56 12.66 3.84
N ILE A 47 -5.75 11.91 4.59
CA ILE A 47 -5.46 10.51 4.29
C ILE A 47 -6.00 9.65 5.44
N GLU A 48 -7.11 8.96 5.16
CA GLU A 48 -7.67 7.90 5.99
C GLU A 48 -7.64 6.61 5.17
N ILE A 49 -6.93 5.61 5.69
CA ILE A 49 -6.63 4.35 5.03
C ILE A 49 -7.56 3.29 5.62
N LEU A 50 -8.39 2.70 4.77
CA LEU A 50 -9.42 1.73 5.12
C LEU A 50 -8.86 0.30 5.11
N PRO A 51 -9.51 -0.65 5.83
CA PRO A 51 -9.23 -2.08 5.76
C PRO A 51 -9.00 -2.58 4.33
N PRO A 52 -8.13 -3.59 4.14
CA PRO A 52 -7.77 -4.06 2.81
C PRO A 52 -8.97 -4.66 2.07
N VAL A 53 -8.97 -4.48 0.75
CA VAL A 53 -9.96 -5.03 -0.18
C VAL A 53 -9.25 -5.71 -1.35
N SER A 54 -9.97 -6.60 -2.03
CA SER A 54 -9.51 -7.26 -3.25
C SER A 54 -10.02 -6.49 -4.46
N HIS A 55 -9.14 -6.25 -5.43
CA HIS A 55 -9.52 -5.69 -6.73
C HIS A 55 -8.59 -6.20 -7.83
N LYS A 56 -9.13 -6.92 -8.82
CA LYS A 56 -8.37 -7.48 -9.95
C LYS A 56 -7.15 -8.30 -9.51
N GLY A 57 -7.29 -9.09 -8.45
CA GLY A 57 -6.22 -9.91 -7.87
C GLY A 57 -5.25 -9.16 -6.95
N LEU A 58 -5.34 -7.83 -6.87
CA LEU A 58 -4.54 -7.02 -5.95
C LEU A 58 -5.22 -6.94 -4.59
N ILE A 59 -4.41 -6.90 -3.53
CA ILE A 59 -4.85 -6.47 -2.20
C ILE A 59 -4.47 -5.00 -2.03
N ILE A 60 -5.47 -4.16 -1.82
CA ILE A 60 -5.34 -2.70 -1.76
C ILE A 60 -5.88 -2.23 -0.41
N ARG A 61 -5.22 -1.25 0.22
CA ARG A 61 -5.70 -0.48 1.37
C ARG A 61 -6.28 0.84 0.86
N PRO A 62 -7.62 0.93 0.67
CA PRO A 62 -8.25 2.09 0.02
C PRO A 62 -8.09 3.36 0.85
N CYS A 63 -8.11 4.52 0.21
CA CYS A 63 -8.19 5.81 0.89
C CYS A 63 -9.60 6.43 0.72
N VAL A 64 -10.15 7.04 1.79
CA VAL A 64 -11.55 7.54 1.82
C VAL A 64 -11.83 8.62 0.76
N ASN A 65 -10.81 9.38 0.34
CA ASN A 65 -10.94 10.47 -0.63
C ASN A 65 -10.73 10.05 -2.09
N SER A 66 -10.57 8.75 -2.37
CA SER A 66 -10.14 8.28 -3.69
C SER A 66 -11.09 7.29 -4.37
N PHE A 67 -12.37 7.26 -3.97
CA PHE A 67 -13.37 6.47 -4.68
C PHE A 67 -13.80 7.18 -5.97
N LYS A 68 -13.05 6.97 -7.05
CA LYS A 68 -13.50 7.25 -8.42
C LYS A 68 -14.15 6.01 -9.02
N PHE A 69 -15.10 6.23 -9.91
CA PHE A 69 -15.82 5.17 -10.63
C PHE A 69 -14.85 4.08 -11.14
N ASN A 70 -15.00 2.86 -10.63
CA ASN A 70 -14.25 1.64 -11.01
C ASN A 70 -12.74 1.58 -10.69
N GLU A 71 -12.17 2.56 -9.98
CA GLU A 71 -10.77 2.51 -9.53
C GLU A 71 -10.69 2.70 -8.02
N ILE A 72 -10.07 1.74 -7.35
CA ILE A 72 -9.76 1.82 -5.92
C ILE A 72 -8.37 2.43 -5.80
N GLU A 73 -8.27 3.75 -5.58
CA GLU A 73 -6.97 4.34 -5.25
C GLU A 73 -6.65 4.12 -3.76
N GLY A 74 -5.40 3.74 -3.49
CA GLY A 74 -4.91 3.47 -2.15
C GLY A 74 -3.54 2.81 -2.17
N PHE A 75 -3.11 2.30 -1.02
CA PHE A 75 -1.83 1.61 -0.91
C PHE A 75 -1.97 0.18 -1.37
N VAL A 76 -1.24 -0.18 -2.42
CA VAL A 76 -1.28 -1.55 -2.92
C VAL A 76 -0.30 -2.40 -2.10
N LEU A 77 -0.82 -3.39 -1.38
CA LEU A 77 -0.04 -4.28 -0.53
C LEU A 77 0.63 -5.40 -1.32
N GLY A 78 -0.03 -5.93 -2.36
CA GLY A 78 0.47 -7.11 -3.07
C GLY A 78 -0.46 -7.61 -4.14
N GLN A 79 0.05 -8.53 -4.97
CA GLN A 79 -0.71 -9.30 -5.93
C GLN A 79 -0.92 -10.70 -5.36
N ALA A 80 -2.18 -11.09 -5.21
CA ALA A 80 -2.59 -12.39 -4.74
C ALA A 80 -3.31 -13.22 -5.82
N ASP A 81 -3.60 -12.62 -6.98
CA ASP A 81 -4.35 -13.26 -8.07
C ASP A 81 -5.63 -13.91 -7.52
N ASN A 82 -5.81 -15.22 -7.76
CA ASN A 82 -6.98 -15.98 -7.34
C ASN A 82 -7.03 -16.27 -5.82
N PHE A 83 -5.98 -15.94 -5.07
CA PHE A 83 -5.92 -16.12 -3.61
C PHE A 83 -6.41 -14.90 -2.83
N ALA A 84 -6.79 -13.81 -3.52
CA ALA A 84 -7.15 -12.57 -2.86
C ALA A 84 -8.32 -12.74 -1.86
N ASP A 85 -9.39 -13.43 -2.26
CA ASP A 85 -10.55 -13.65 -1.39
C ASP A 85 -10.23 -14.56 -0.19
N TYR A 86 -9.37 -15.57 -0.41
CA TYR A 86 -8.86 -16.41 0.67
C TYR A 86 -8.10 -15.58 1.69
N ILE A 87 -7.19 -14.70 1.26
CA ILE A 87 -6.43 -13.81 2.16
C ILE A 87 -7.37 -12.93 2.96
N LEU A 88 -8.38 -12.32 2.32
CA LEU A 88 -9.36 -11.49 3.02
C LEU A 88 -10.12 -12.28 4.08
N SER A 89 -10.47 -13.55 3.82
CA SER A 89 -11.10 -14.43 4.81
C SER A 89 -10.21 -14.70 6.03
N GLN A 90 -8.89 -14.62 5.88
CA GLN A 90 -7.91 -14.89 6.92
C GLN A 90 -7.49 -13.65 7.73
N ILE A 91 -7.96 -12.45 7.39
CA ILE A 91 -7.54 -11.19 8.05
C ILE A 91 -7.63 -11.27 9.58
N ASN A 92 -8.74 -11.78 10.11
CA ASN A 92 -8.92 -11.86 11.56
C ASN A 92 -7.91 -12.82 12.21
N ASN A 93 -7.57 -13.93 11.54
CA ASN A 93 -6.53 -14.84 12.00
C ASN A 93 -5.13 -14.21 11.92
N LEU A 94 -4.86 -13.41 10.88
CA LEU A 94 -3.60 -12.70 10.74
C LEU A 94 -3.42 -11.63 11.83
N LYS A 95 -4.48 -10.92 12.23
CA LYS A 95 -4.44 -9.95 13.34
C LYS A 95 -3.96 -10.57 14.64
N LEU A 96 -4.30 -11.83 14.90
CA LEU A 96 -3.90 -12.54 16.12
C LEU A 96 -2.41 -12.91 16.15
N LYS A 97 -1.70 -12.83 15.02
CA LYS A 97 -0.28 -13.18 14.90
C LYS A 97 0.68 -12.02 15.24
N THR A 98 0.15 -10.85 15.57
CA THR A 98 0.95 -9.65 15.86
C THR A 98 0.26 -8.78 16.91
N LEU A 99 1.05 -7.99 17.64
CA LEU A 99 0.53 -6.95 18.55
C LEU A 99 0.30 -5.62 17.82
N THR A 100 0.83 -5.47 16.61
CA THR A 100 0.66 -4.28 15.78
C THR A 100 -0.79 -4.17 15.33
N PRO A 101 -1.43 -2.98 15.36
CA PRO A 101 -2.82 -2.79 14.93
C PRO A 101 -2.95 -2.83 13.39
N VAL A 102 -2.79 -4.02 12.82
CA VAL A 102 -2.84 -4.29 11.38
C VAL A 102 -4.27 -4.42 10.87
N PHE A 103 -4.48 -4.08 9.59
CA PHE A 103 -5.76 -4.19 8.87
C PHE A 103 -6.93 -3.43 9.52
N THR A 104 -6.64 -2.42 10.35
CA THR A 104 -7.61 -1.48 10.91
C THR A 104 -7.62 -0.19 10.08
N VAL A 105 -8.57 0.70 10.37
CA VAL A 105 -8.53 2.06 9.82
C VAL A 105 -7.30 2.78 10.37
N LEU A 106 -6.52 3.41 9.49
CA LEU A 106 -5.37 4.25 9.87
C LEU A 106 -5.66 5.69 9.47
N ARG A 107 -5.30 6.64 10.33
CA ARG A 107 -5.42 8.07 10.04
C ARG A 107 -4.05 8.70 9.99
N CYS A 108 -3.80 9.43 8.91
CA CYS A 108 -2.52 10.04 8.64
C CYS A 108 -2.65 11.57 8.67
N LYS A 109 -1.87 12.22 9.55
CA LYS A 109 -1.85 13.69 9.68
C LYS A 109 -0.72 14.35 8.89
N ALA A 110 0.23 13.57 8.39
CA ALA A 110 1.38 14.06 7.62
C ALA A 110 1.74 13.02 6.57
N TRP A 111 1.86 13.42 5.31
CA TRP A 111 2.27 12.56 4.20
C TRP A 111 3.20 13.35 3.30
N TYR A 112 3.89 12.68 2.40
CA TYR A 112 4.65 13.39 1.38
C TYR A 112 4.40 12.81 0.01
N TYR A 113 4.52 13.67 -0.98
CA TYR A 113 4.52 13.25 -2.36
C TYR A 113 5.94 13.13 -2.84
N ALA A 114 6.21 12.12 -3.65
CA ALA A 114 7.48 11.95 -4.30
C ALA A 114 7.28 11.35 -5.67
N ASP A 115 8.19 11.70 -6.58
CA ASP A 115 8.22 11.12 -7.91
C ASP A 115 9.02 9.83 -7.85
N PHE A 116 8.43 8.75 -8.37
CA PHE A 116 9.05 7.44 -8.42
C PHE A 116 9.36 7.08 -9.85
N ASP A 117 10.64 6.89 -10.15
CA ASP A 117 11.03 6.21 -11.36
C ASP A 117 11.17 4.71 -11.07
N PHE A 118 10.20 3.94 -11.56
CA PHE A 118 10.24 2.49 -11.52
C PHE A 118 10.93 1.95 -12.76
N PHE A 119 11.93 1.11 -12.53
CA PHE A 119 12.65 0.37 -13.56
C PHE A 119 12.73 -1.10 -13.14
N GLU A 120 12.17 -1.99 -13.96
CA GLU A 120 12.40 -3.42 -13.83
C GLU A 120 13.55 -3.81 -14.76
N ASP A 121 14.59 -4.40 -14.18
CA ASP A 121 15.71 -4.93 -14.94
C ASP A 121 15.27 -6.22 -15.64
N GLU A 122 15.11 -6.18 -16.96
CA GLU A 122 14.57 -7.30 -17.76
C GLU A 122 15.41 -8.58 -17.65
N MET A 123 16.71 -8.46 -17.38
CA MET A 123 17.61 -9.61 -17.27
C MET A 123 17.52 -10.31 -15.90
N SER A 124 17.41 -9.56 -14.81
CA SER A 124 17.41 -10.09 -13.44
C SER A 124 16.02 -10.20 -12.83
N GLY A 125 15.01 -9.56 -13.42
CA GLY A 125 13.67 -9.44 -12.86
C GLY A 125 13.64 -8.65 -11.55
N LEU A 126 14.68 -7.84 -11.28
CA LEU A 126 14.77 -7.01 -10.08
C LEU A 126 14.16 -5.64 -10.36
N CYS A 127 13.23 -5.23 -9.49
CA CYS A 127 12.67 -3.89 -9.51
C CYS A 127 13.59 -2.91 -8.79
N ARG A 128 14.13 -1.93 -9.53
CA ARG A 128 14.77 -0.74 -8.97
C ARG A 128 13.79 0.42 -8.95
N TRP A 129 13.94 1.25 -7.93
CA TRP A 129 13.10 2.42 -7.72
C TRP A 129 13.97 3.56 -7.24
N THR A 130 13.83 4.70 -7.92
CA THR A 130 14.50 5.94 -7.53
C THR A 130 13.45 6.94 -7.08
N VAL A 131 13.67 7.52 -5.90
CA VAL A 131 12.76 8.52 -5.32
C VAL A 131 13.33 9.92 -5.54
N GLN A 132 12.58 10.77 -6.22
CA GLN A 132 12.94 12.15 -6.54
C GLN A 132 11.86 13.12 -6.04
N ASN A 133 12.19 14.42 -6.02
CA ASN A 133 11.23 15.52 -5.75
C ASN A 133 10.35 15.31 -4.51
N LYS A 134 10.95 14.94 -3.37
CA LYS A 134 10.22 14.72 -2.12
C LYS A 134 9.63 16.04 -1.59
N VAL A 135 8.31 16.17 -1.58
CA VAL A 135 7.58 17.33 -1.05
C VAL A 135 6.72 16.91 0.14
N TRP A 136 7.09 17.38 1.33
CA TRP A 136 6.34 17.13 2.56
C TRP A 136 5.06 17.94 2.63
N LYS A 137 3.95 17.28 2.98
CA LYS A 137 2.66 17.89 3.28
C LYS A 137 2.26 17.50 4.71
N LYS A 138 2.06 18.50 5.56
CA LYS A 138 1.52 18.29 6.90
C LYS A 138 0.16 18.94 6.96
N ARG A 139 -0.83 18.24 7.50
CA ARG A 139 -2.10 18.89 7.84
C ARG A 139 -1.83 19.83 9.01
N THR A 140 -1.86 21.13 8.75
CA THR A 140 -2.01 22.15 9.79
C THR A 140 -3.46 22.07 10.26
N GLU A 141 -3.65 21.76 11.54
CA GLU A 141 -4.95 21.90 12.23
C GLU A 141 -5.33 23.37 12.36
#